data_AF-A0A257QAR1-F1
#
_entry.id   AF-A0A257QAR1-F1
#
_cell.length_a   1.000
_cell.length_b   1.000
_cell.length_c   1.000
_cell.angle_alpha   90.00
_cell.angle_beta   90.00
_cell.angle_gamma   90.00
#
_symmetry.space_group_name_H-M   'P 1'
#
loop_
_entity.id
_entity.type
_entity.pdbx_description
1 polymer ?
#
loop_
_entity_poly.entity_id
_entity_poly.type
_entity_poly.pdbx_seq_one_letter_code
_entity_poly.pdbx_strand_id
1 'polypeptide(L)'
;MPWPLYLALKSLFPTGRRGSFFAWVSLVGVMLGVMVLLIVQSVMNGFGYQIKRTLLETNGDIRIESGYPIRDYPAVIKIAMETPGVVAASPYAQGVVMMQYGNHPAFPVIRGIDLEEERKVVPLDSY
;
A
#
# COMPACT_ATOMS: atom_id res chain seq x y z
N MET A 1 42.99 18.31 -21.58
CA MET A 1 42.98 16.87 -21.92
C MET A 1 41.60 16.41 -22.44
N PRO A 2 41.10 16.89 -23.61
CA PRO A 2 39.75 16.57 -24.10
C PRO A 2 39.71 15.61 -25.31
N TRP A 3 40.87 15.19 -25.81
CA TRP A 3 40.98 14.45 -27.08
C TRP A 3 40.46 12.98 -27.06
N PRO A 4 40.65 12.19 -26.00
CA PRO A 4 40.21 10.78 -25.98
C PRO A 4 38.68 10.65 -26.02
N LEU A 5 37.97 11.57 -25.38
CA LEU A 5 36.52 11.56 -25.28
C LEU A 5 35.87 11.84 -26.66
N TYR A 6 36.49 12.73 -27.44
CA TYR A 6 36.08 13.02 -28.82
C TYR A 6 36.27 11.80 -29.75
N LEU A 7 37.41 11.10 -29.64
CA LEU A 7 37.68 9.88 -30.41
C LEU A 7 36.75 8.73 -30.02
N ALA A 8 36.43 8.58 -28.73
CA ALA A 8 35.49 7.58 -28.25
C ALA A 8 34.06 7.86 -28.78
N LEU A 9 33.59 9.10 -28.70
CA LEU A 9 32.24 9.47 -29.17
C LEU A 9 32.10 9.31 -30.69
N LYS A 10 33.15 9.67 -31.44
CA LYS A 10 33.22 9.45 -32.91
C LYS A 10 33.27 7.96 -33.27
N SER A 11 33.91 7.12 -32.45
CA SER A 11 33.95 5.67 -32.67
C SER A 11 32.58 5.03 -32.42
N LEU A 12 31.77 5.59 -31.53
CA LEU A 12 30.39 5.16 -31.26
C LEU A 12 29.43 5.60 -32.38
N PHE A 13 29.68 6.75 -33.00
CA PHE A 13 28.92 7.27 -34.15
C PHE A 13 29.83 7.44 -35.39
N PRO A 14 30.21 6.35 -36.08
CA PRO A 14 30.98 6.44 -37.30
C PRO A 14 30.18 7.19 -38.36
N THR A 15 30.74 8.27 -38.88
CA THR A 15 30.16 9.12 -39.93
C THR A 15 29.77 8.26 -41.14
N GLY A 16 28.46 8.01 -41.32
CA GLY A 16 27.90 7.30 -42.49
C GLY A 16 27.10 6.01 -42.22
N ARG A 17 27.12 5.43 -41.00
CA ARG A 17 26.24 4.31 -40.61
C ARG A 17 25.70 4.53 -39.19
N ARG A 18 24.43 4.17 -38.94
CA ARG A 18 23.69 4.37 -37.67
C ARG A 18 24.18 3.50 -36.50
N GLY A 19 25.49 3.23 -36.41
CA GLY A 19 26.11 2.33 -35.43
C GLY A 19 26.38 0.93 -35.99
N SER A 20 27.31 0.21 -35.35
CA SER A 20 27.59 -1.20 -35.65
C SER A 20 26.43 -2.08 -35.16
N PHE A 21 26.10 -3.16 -35.88
CA PHE A 21 25.07 -4.13 -35.47
C PHE A 21 25.33 -4.66 -34.05
N PHE A 22 26.59 -4.92 -33.70
CA PHE A 22 26.99 -5.35 -32.36
C PHE A 22 26.76 -4.28 -31.28
N ALA A 23 26.90 -3.00 -31.62
CA ALA A 23 26.63 -1.91 -30.69
C ALA A 23 25.13 -1.83 -30.35
N TRP A 24 24.26 -2.07 -31.34
CA TRP A 24 22.81 -2.14 -31.12
C TRP A 24 22.40 -3.33 -30.25
N VAL A 25 22.95 -4.53 -30.52
CA VAL A 25 22.66 -5.72 -29.71
C VAL A 25 23.08 -5.53 -28.25
N SER A 26 24.27 -4.97 -28.02
CA SER A 26 24.76 -4.67 -26.67
C SER A 26 23.89 -3.63 -25.96
N LEU A 27 23.48 -2.56 -26.66
CA LEU A 27 22.62 -1.52 -26.10
C LEU A 27 21.24 -2.08 -25.70
N VAL A 28 20.61 -2.87 -26.57
CA VAL A 28 19.30 -3.47 -26.29
C VAL A 28 19.37 -4.45 -25.11
N GLY A 29 20.43 -5.24 -25.01
CA GLY A 29 20.62 -6.18 -23.89
C GLY A 29 20.70 -5.46 -22.53
N VAL A 30 21.50 -4.39 -22.45
CA VAL A 30 21.61 -3.58 -21.22
C VAL A 30 20.30 -2.86 -20.93
N MET A 31 19.66 -2.27 -21.94
CA MET A 31 18.36 -1.62 -21.79
C MET A 31 17.31 -2.58 -21.22
N LEU A 32 17.19 -3.78 -21.78
CA LEU A 32 16.24 -4.79 -21.29
C LEU A 32 16.53 -5.21 -19.85
N GLY A 33 17.81 -5.43 -19.50
CA GLY A 33 18.20 -5.77 -18.13
C GLY A 33 17.80 -4.71 -17.11
N VAL A 34 18.09 -3.43 -17.42
CA VAL A 34 17.71 -2.30 -16.57
C VAL A 34 16.20 -2.11 -16.54
N MET A 35 15.50 -2.30 -17.66
CA MET A 35 14.03 -2.20 -17.72
C MET A 35 13.35 -3.21 -16.80
N VAL A 36 13.81 -4.46 -16.81
CA VAL A 36 13.24 -5.51 -15.94
C VAL A 36 13.43 -5.14 -14.46
N LEU A 37 14.63 -4.68 -14.08
CA LEU A 37 14.91 -4.24 -12.72
C LEU A 37 14.01 -3.06 -12.29
N LEU A 38 13.83 -2.06 -13.18
CA LEU A 38 12.96 -0.92 -12.93
C LEU A 38 11.49 -1.33 -12.76
N ILE A 39 10.99 -2.26 -13.60
CA ILE A 39 9.61 -2.73 -13.52
C ILE A 39 9.37 -3.45 -12.19
N VAL A 40 10.24 -4.37 -11.79
CA VAL A 40 10.09 -5.11 -10.52
C VAL A 40 10.09 -4.14 -9.35
N GLN A 41 11.03 -3.19 -9.32
CA GLN A 41 11.10 -2.19 -8.26
C GLN A 41 9.84 -1.30 -8.26
N SER A 42 9.33 -0.92 -9.44
CA SER A 42 8.11 -0.11 -9.56
C SER A 42 6.88 -0.86 -9.05
N VAL A 43 6.77 -2.16 -9.34
CA VAL A 43 5.67 -2.99 -8.82
C VAL A 43 5.77 -3.10 -7.30
N MET A 44 6.94 -3.43 -6.76
CA MET A 44 7.14 -3.54 -5.31
C MET A 44 6.88 -2.22 -4.59
N ASN A 45 7.42 -1.11 -5.11
CA ASN A 45 7.23 0.21 -4.51
C ASN A 45 5.78 0.70 -4.62
N GLY A 46 5.12 0.45 -5.76
CA GLY A 46 3.73 0.83 -5.98
C GLY A 46 2.75 0.06 -5.09
N PHE A 47 2.92 -1.26 -4.99
CA PHE A 47 2.10 -2.09 -4.11
C PHE A 47 2.31 -1.77 -2.63
N GLY A 48 3.55 -1.52 -2.21
CA GLY A 48 3.84 -1.18 -0.81
C GLY A 48 3.10 0.07 -0.33
N TYR A 49 3.02 1.11 -1.17
CA TYR A 49 2.28 2.32 -0.86
C TYR A 49 0.76 2.07 -0.84
N GLN A 50 0.24 1.35 -1.84
CA GLN A 50 -1.19 1.07 -1.95
C GLN A 50 -1.70 0.22 -0.78
N ILE A 51 -1.00 -0.88 -0.46
CA ILE A 51 -1.37 -1.78 0.63
C ILE A 51 -1.31 -1.05 1.98
N LYS A 52 -0.26 -0.27 2.22
CA LYS A 52 -0.12 0.49 3.47
C LYS A 52 -1.25 1.51 3.63
N ARG A 53 -1.57 2.26 2.57
CA ARG A 53 -2.64 3.27 2.59
C ARG A 53 -4.02 2.63 2.78
N THR A 54 -4.34 1.58 2.04
CA THR A 54 -5.60 0.85 2.19
C THR A 54 -5.75 0.24 3.58
N LEU A 55 -4.67 -0.28 4.18
CA LEU A 55 -4.72 -0.84 5.54
C LEU A 55 -4.98 0.23 6.62
N LEU A 56 -4.34 1.39 6.51
CA LEU A 56 -4.52 2.54 7.41
C LEU A 56 -5.92 3.13 7.29
N GLU A 57 -6.43 3.29 6.06
CA GLU A 57 -7.75 3.86 5.79
C GLU A 57 -8.92 2.96 6.28
N THR A 58 -8.71 1.65 6.41
CA THR A 58 -9.79 0.69 6.74
C THR A 58 -9.90 0.33 8.23
N ASN A 59 -8.88 0.64 9.05
CA ASN A 59 -8.76 0.05 10.39
C ASN A 59 -8.53 1.03 11.54
N GLY A 60 -8.39 2.33 11.26
CA GLY A 60 -7.97 3.33 12.24
C GLY A 60 -6.50 3.18 12.63
N ASP A 61 -5.90 4.27 13.13
CA ASP A 61 -4.46 4.30 13.43
C ASP A 61 -4.06 3.40 14.60
N ILE A 62 -4.96 3.22 15.58
CA ILE A 62 -4.72 2.46 16.81
C ILE A 62 -5.95 1.63 17.16
N ARG A 63 -5.73 0.38 17.56
CA ARG A 63 -6.80 -0.55 17.93
C ARG A 63 -6.57 -1.14 19.33
N ILE A 64 -7.61 -1.08 20.16
CA ILE A 64 -7.58 -1.62 21.52
C ILE A 64 -8.43 -2.89 21.54
N GLU A 65 -7.78 -4.04 21.50
CA GLU A 65 -8.42 -5.37 21.52
C GLU A 65 -8.14 -6.10 22.83
N SER A 66 -9.09 -6.90 23.29
CA SER A 66 -8.87 -7.87 24.37
C SER A 66 -9.44 -9.23 23.99
N GLY A 67 -8.95 -10.30 24.62
CA GLY A 67 -9.41 -11.67 24.33
C GLY A 67 -10.86 -11.96 24.74
N TYR A 68 -11.52 -11.01 25.44
CA TYR A 68 -12.90 -11.09 25.87
C TYR A 68 -13.67 -9.83 25.46
N PRO A 69 -15.01 -9.87 25.41
CA PRO A 69 -15.81 -8.66 25.17
C PRO A 69 -15.53 -7.60 26.23
N ILE A 70 -15.12 -6.41 25.79
CA ILE A 70 -14.91 -5.25 26.66
C ILE A 70 -16.28 -4.75 27.11
N ARG A 71 -16.64 -5.01 28.38
CA ARG A 71 -17.96 -4.64 28.93
C ARG A 71 -18.09 -3.15 29.19
N ASP A 72 -17.01 -2.50 29.63
CA ASP A 72 -16.98 -1.08 29.96
C ASP A 72 -16.19 -0.28 28.90
N TYR A 73 -16.64 -0.40 27.65
CA TYR A 73 -16.02 0.34 26.54
C TYR A 73 -16.11 1.88 26.70
N PRO A 74 -17.14 2.49 27.33
CA PRO A 74 -17.19 3.95 27.49
C PRO A 74 -16.05 4.49 28.36
N ALA A 75 -15.67 3.77 29.43
CA ALA A 75 -14.54 4.14 30.27
C ALA A 75 -13.21 4.10 29.49
N VAL A 76 -13.04 3.10 28.63
CA VAL A 76 -11.84 2.96 27.78
C VAL A 76 -11.76 4.10 26.75
N ILE A 77 -12.88 4.46 26.12
CA ILE A 77 -12.96 5.59 25.19
C ILE A 77 -12.57 6.89 25.89
N LYS A 78 -13.05 7.11 27.12
CA LYS A 78 -12.71 8.31 27.89
C LYS A 78 -11.20 8.42 28.14
N ILE A 79 -10.57 7.33 28.56
CA ILE A 79 -9.10 7.28 28.78
C ILE A 79 -8.35 7.55 27.47
N ALA A 80 -8.83 6.97 26.36
CA ALA A 80 -8.23 7.20 25.05
C ALA A 80 -8.33 8.69 24.63
N MET A 81 -9.49 9.32 24.82
CA MET A 81 -9.70 10.74 24.51
C MET A 81 -8.90 11.70 25.41
N GLU A 82 -8.55 11.29 26.62
CA GLU A 82 -7.69 12.06 27.53
C GLU A 82 -6.19 12.00 27.13
N THR A 83 -5.82 11.10 26.20
CA THR A 83 -4.42 10.93 25.77
C THR A 83 -4.04 11.98 24.72
N PRO A 84 -2.92 12.71 24.90
CA PRO A 84 -2.50 13.73 23.94
C PRO A 84 -2.17 13.11 22.58
N GLY A 85 -2.83 13.61 21.53
CA GLY A 85 -2.68 13.13 20.15
C GLY A 85 -3.85 12.30 19.62
N VAL A 86 -4.82 11.94 20.45
CA VAL A 86 -6.05 11.25 20.01
C VAL A 86 -7.08 12.27 19.53
N VAL A 87 -7.47 12.18 18.25
CA VAL A 87 -8.43 13.09 17.61
C VAL A 87 -9.88 12.61 17.81
N ALA A 88 -10.09 11.30 17.69
CA ALA A 88 -11.39 10.65 17.87
C ALA A 88 -11.18 9.19 18.24
N ALA A 89 -12.18 8.61 18.92
CA ALA A 89 -12.24 7.19 19.25
C ALA A 89 -13.67 6.69 18.99
N SER A 90 -13.79 5.46 18.49
CA SER A 90 -15.06 4.81 18.16
C SER A 90 -15.03 3.35 18.63
N PRO A 91 -16.12 2.85 19.24
CA PRO A 91 -16.25 1.44 19.58
C PRO A 91 -16.60 0.63 18.34
N TYR A 92 -15.95 -0.52 18.20
CA TYR A 92 -16.31 -1.51 17.20
C TYR A 92 -16.39 -2.91 17.82
N ALA A 93 -17.22 -3.76 17.24
CA ALA A 93 -17.34 -5.16 17.60
C ALA A 93 -17.11 -6.02 16.37
N GLN A 94 -16.12 -6.91 16.40
CA GLN A 94 -15.80 -7.80 15.28
C GLN A 94 -15.87 -9.26 15.73
N GLY A 95 -16.54 -10.10 14.94
CA GLY A 95 -16.69 -11.52 15.25
C GLY A 95 -17.07 -12.36 14.04
N VAL A 96 -16.77 -13.65 14.11
CA VAL A 96 -17.27 -14.63 13.13
C VAL A 96 -18.72 -14.92 13.49
N VAL A 97 -19.62 -14.78 12.52
CA VAL A 97 -21.02 -15.19 12.69
C VAL A 97 -21.33 -16.35 11.77
N MET A 98 -22.29 -17.18 12.13
CA MET A 98 -22.86 -18.16 11.22
C MET A 98 -24.04 -17.53 10.51
N MET A 99 -23.99 -17.49 9.18
CA MET A 99 -25.08 -17.07 8.32
C MET A 99 -25.50 -18.25 7.46
N GLN A 100 -26.80 -18.50 7.29
CA GLN A 100 -27.30 -19.61 6.48
C GLN A 100 -28.36 -19.11 5.51
N TYR A 101 -28.21 -19.45 4.23
CA TYR A 101 -29.22 -19.18 3.21
C TYR A 101 -29.45 -20.45 2.38
N GLY A 102 -30.71 -20.88 2.22
CA GLY A 102 -31.04 -22.04 1.39
C GLY A 102 -30.28 -23.32 1.73
N ASN A 103 -30.01 -23.58 3.02
CA ASN A 103 -29.20 -24.69 3.52
C ASN A 103 -27.68 -24.65 3.20
N HIS A 104 -27.16 -23.50 2.77
CA HIS A 104 -25.73 -23.27 2.63
C HIS A 104 -25.23 -22.42 3.82
N PRO A 105 -24.47 -23.00 4.76
CA PRO A 105 -23.84 -22.23 5.84
C PRO A 105 -22.62 -21.46 5.31
N ALA A 106 -22.52 -20.20 5.72
CA ALA A 106 -21.38 -19.32 5.53
C ALA A 106 -20.95 -18.78 6.90
N PHE A 107 -19.65 -18.53 7.05
CA PHE A 107 -19.09 -18.00 8.29
C PHE A 107 -18.37 -16.68 8.03
N PRO A 108 -19.11 -15.61 7.67
CA PRO A 108 -18.50 -14.30 7.45
C PRO A 108 -18.00 -13.69 8.77
N VAL A 109 -16.94 -12.90 8.67
CA VAL A 109 -16.54 -11.97 9.73
C VAL A 109 -17.40 -10.72 9.59
N ILE A 110 -18.17 -10.40 10.62
CA ILE A 110 -18.97 -9.16 10.68
C ILE A 110 -18.29 -8.18 11.63
N ARG A 111 -18.26 -6.91 11.22
CA ARG A 111 -17.86 -5.77 12.05
C ARG A 111 -19.09 -4.88 12.26
N GLY A 112 -19.52 -4.73 13.51
CA GLY A 112 -20.45 -3.70 13.95
C GLY A 112 -19.69 -2.44 14.32
N ILE A 113 -20.14 -1.30 13.82
CA ILE A 113 -19.60 0.03 14.10
C ILE A 113 -20.76 0.97 14.44
N ASP A 114 -20.51 1.98 15.26
CA ASP A 114 -21.43 3.10 15.42
C ASP A 114 -21.16 4.14 14.33
N LEU A 115 -22.14 4.39 13.46
CA LEU A 115 -21.99 5.28 12.31
C LEU A 115 -21.69 6.73 12.69
N GLU A 116 -22.17 7.21 13.83
CA GLU A 116 -22.00 8.60 14.27
C GLU A 116 -20.60 8.84 14.85
N GLU A 117 -20.04 7.84 15.55
CA GLU A 117 -18.71 7.92 16.13
C GLU A 117 -17.62 7.53 15.13
N GLU A 118 -17.86 6.51 14.30
CA GLU A 118 -16.89 6.01 13.32
C GLU A 118 -16.59 7.08 12.24
N ARG A 119 -17.57 7.89 11.83
CA ARG A 119 -17.35 9.02 10.89
C ARG A 119 -16.28 10.01 11.35
N LYS A 120 -16.05 10.10 12.66
CA LYS A 120 -15.04 11.01 13.24
C LYS A 120 -13.63 10.40 13.20
N VAL A 121 -13.53 9.08 13.10
CA VAL A 121 -12.27 8.32 13.10
C VAL A 121 -11.86 7.94 11.68
N VAL A 122 -12.81 7.52 10.85
CA VAL A 122 -12.59 7.09 9.47
C VAL A 122 -13.51 7.90 8.54
N PRO A 123 -12.98 8.45 7.43
CA PRO A 123 -13.80 9.16 6.44
C PRO A 123 -14.67 8.18 5.64
N LEU A 124 -15.81 7.78 6.22
CA LEU A 124 -16.77 6.84 5.60
C LEU A 124 -17.42 7.38 4.31
N ASP A 125 -17.35 8.70 4.06
CA ASP A 125 -17.91 9.34 2.86
C ASP A 125 -16.99 9.25 1.62
N SER A 126 -15.81 8.63 1.75
CA SER A 126 -14.80 8.53 0.69
C SER A 126 -14.68 7.14 0.05
N TYR A 127 -15.61 6.24 0.36
CA TYR A 127 -15.78 4.91 -0.23
C TYR A 127 -16.93 4.89 -1.23
#